data_AF-A0A3E1EBL4-F1
#
_entry.id   AF-A0A3E1EBL4-F1
#
_cell.length_a   1.000
_cell.length_b   1.000
_cell.length_c   1.000
_cell.angle_alpha   90.00
_cell.angle_beta   90.00
_cell.angle_gamma   90.00
#
_symmetry.space_group_name_H-M   'P 1'
#
loop_
_entity.id
_entity.type
_entity.pdbx_description
1 polymer ?
#
loop_
_entity_poly.entity_id
_entity_poly.type
_entity_poly.pdbx_seq_one_letter_code
_entity_poly.pdbx_strand_id
1 'polypeptide(L)'
;MLVDADYRRWVVRQVRDPFVKQFWEQEFENYDPRFMREAIAPIQNKVGALLQSPMLRNILGQIRNRVSIPFTMDNRRIFIANLSKGRMGHDKSNLFGSLLVSQFQLAAMARSSRPEDERVPFLLVVDEFQNFATEAFTSILAEARKYRLTLTLSHQYIDQLTPSIRSAVFGNVGNLIAFRVGHTDAAILASEFGNEVRTDAFVDLPRFHALAKVQENNEPQATFKARLASPPKPCNTRPHRIIARSRERFATSRAHVETRIQRWLQRR
;
A
#
# COMPACT_ATOMS: atom_id res chain seq x y z
N MET A 1 24.85 5.73 -8.24
CA MET A 1 24.84 5.16 -6.88
C MET A 1 25.18 3.69 -6.97
N LEU A 2 24.30 2.84 -7.52
CA LEU A 2 24.63 1.42 -7.74
C LEU A 2 25.61 1.20 -8.91
N VAL A 3 25.43 1.92 -10.02
CA VAL A 3 26.23 1.74 -11.27
C VAL A 3 27.25 2.83 -11.55
N ASP A 4 27.04 4.01 -10.98
CA ASP A 4 27.78 5.22 -11.28
C ASP A 4 28.57 5.59 -10.03
N ALA A 5 29.88 5.38 -10.11
CA ALA A 5 30.83 5.55 -9.01
C ALA A 5 31.00 7.02 -8.61
N ASP A 6 31.01 7.94 -9.58
CA ASP A 6 31.10 9.39 -9.30
C ASP A 6 29.86 9.86 -8.55
N TYR A 7 28.69 9.45 -9.03
CA TYR A 7 27.44 9.74 -8.33
C TYR A 7 27.39 9.04 -6.97
N ARG A 8 27.90 7.80 -6.84
CA ARG A 8 28.00 7.10 -5.54
C ARG A 8 28.82 7.92 -4.55
N ARG A 9 30.04 8.31 -4.94
CA ARG A 9 30.92 9.14 -4.11
C ARG A 9 30.25 10.46 -3.71
N TRP A 10 29.55 11.11 -4.63
CA TRP A 10 28.81 12.35 -4.34
C TRP A 10 27.67 12.15 -3.32
N VAL A 11 26.90 11.05 -3.41
CA VAL A 11 25.84 10.72 -2.45
C VAL A 11 26.42 10.36 -1.08
N VAL A 12 27.45 9.50 -1.05
CA VAL A 12 28.06 8.99 0.19
C VAL A 12 28.65 10.12 1.04
N ARG A 13 29.18 11.19 0.42
CA ARG A 13 29.63 12.41 1.14
C ARG A 13 28.53 13.10 1.95
N GLN A 14 27.25 12.85 1.65
CA GLN A 14 26.11 13.44 2.34
C GLN A 14 25.54 12.53 3.44
N VAL A 15 26.02 11.27 3.52
CA VAL A 15 25.60 10.30 4.53
C VAL A 15 26.25 10.66 5.86
N ARG A 16 25.42 10.78 6.91
CA ARG A 16 25.87 11.09 8.27
C ARG A 16 26.18 9.85 9.10
N ASP A 17 25.54 8.73 8.79
CA ASP A 17 25.71 7.48 9.51
C ASP A 17 27.06 6.82 9.14
N PRO A 18 27.97 6.58 10.11
CA PRO A 18 29.30 6.05 9.83
C PRO A 18 29.26 4.60 9.34
N PHE A 19 28.31 3.77 9.76
CA PHE A 19 28.21 2.38 9.32
C PHE A 19 27.73 2.30 7.88
N VAL A 20 26.70 3.10 7.52
CA VAL A 20 26.24 3.19 6.13
C VAL A 20 27.37 3.70 5.24
N LYS A 21 28.12 4.70 5.70
CA LYS A 21 29.26 5.24 4.97
C LYS A 21 30.36 4.18 4.78
N GLN A 22 30.72 3.46 5.83
CA GLN A 22 31.71 2.37 5.78
C GLN A 22 31.29 1.28 4.78
N PHE A 23 30.03 0.85 4.79
CA PHE A 23 29.53 -0.13 3.84
C PHE A 23 29.77 0.33 2.39
N TRP A 24 29.44 1.58 2.04
CA TRP A 24 29.59 2.06 0.67
C TRP A 24 31.04 2.35 0.26
N GLU A 25 31.88 2.82 1.19
CA GLU A 25 33.27 3.18 0.90
C GLU A 25 34.23 1.99 0.97
N GLN A 26 33.91 0.97 1.78
CA GLN A 26 34.80 -0.17 2.03
C GLN A 26 34.21 -1.47 1.51
N GLU A 27 32.98 -1.84 1.90
CA GLU A 27 32.45 -3.17 1.53
C GLU A 27 32.05 -3.22 0.07
N PHE A 28 31.13 -2.35 -0.34
CA PHE A 28 30.58 -2.32 -1.69
C PHE A 28 31.66 -2.03 -2.74
N GLU A 29 32.57 -1.10 -2.47
CA GLU A 29 33.64 -0.74 -3.41
C GLU A 29 34.64 -1.88 -3.62
N ASN A 30 34.81 -2.76 -2.62
CA ASN A 30 35.70 -3.92 -2.70
C ASN A 30 35.02 -5.20 -3.22
N TYR A 31 33.73 -5.16 -3.58
CA TYR A 31 33.08 -6.32 -4.20
C TYR A 31 33.74 -6.66 -5.53
N ASP A 32 33.91 -7.96 -5.80
CA ASP A 32 34.27 -8.43 -7.13
C ASP A 32 33.25 -7.89 -8.16
N PRO A 33 33.68 -7.38 -9.33
CA PRO A 33 32.77 -6.78 -10.31
C PRO A 33 31.64 -7.70 -10.80
N ARG A 34 31.84 -9.03 -10.81
CA ARG A 34 30.77 -9.98 -11.17
C ARG A 34 29.76 -10.07 -10.04
N PHE A 35 30.24 -10.27 -8.81
CA PHE A 35 29.38 -10.32 -7.63
C PHE A 35 28.58 -9.02 -7.46
N MET A 36 29.22 -7.85 -7.66
CA MET A 36 28.54 -6.56 -7.61
C MET A 36 27.39 -6.48 -8.60
N ARG A 37 27.58 -6.91 -9.85
CA ARG A 37 26.52 -6.92 -10.88
C ARG A 37 25.36 -7.84 -10.49
N GLU A 38 25.66 -9.03 -9.99
CA GLU A 38 24.66 -9.99 -9.54
C GLU A 38 23.86 -9.46 -8.34
N ALA A 39 24.52 -8.82 -7.38
CA ALA A 39 23.89 -8.24 -6.21
C ALA A 39 22.96 -7.06 -6.55
N ILE A 40 23.35 -6.19 -7.51
CA ILE A 40 22.53 -5.02 -7.88
C ILE A 40 21.40 -5.34 -8.87
N ALA A 41 21.52 -6.40 -9.68
CA ALA A 41 20.58 -6.69 -10.76
C ALA A 41 19.12 -6.84 -10.29
N PRO A 42 18.79 -7.53 -9.17
CA PRO A 42 17.41 -7.62 -8.68
C PRO A 42 16.82 -6.25 -8.32
N ILE A 43 17.63 -5.36 -7.74
CA ILE A 43 17.21 -3.99 -7.39
C ILE A 43 16.95 -3.19 -8.66
N GLN A 44 17.87 -3.28 -9.64
CA GLN A 44 17.72 -2.61 -10.93
C GLN A 44 16.50 -3.10 -11.71
N ASN A 45 16.19 -4.39 -11.67
CA ASN A 45 15.03 -4.95 -12.34
C ASN A 45 13.73 -4.39 -11.76
N LYS A 46 13.61 -4.33 -10.42
CA LYS A 46 12.43 -3.77 -9.74
C LYS A 46 12.29 -2.25 -9.98
N VAL A 47 13.37 -1.49 -9.81
CA VAL A 47 13.36 -0.03 -10.03
C VAL A 47 13.14 0.28 -11.51
N GLY A 48 13.78 -0.47 -12.39
CA GLY A 48 13.64 -0.36 -13.85
C GLY A 48 12.21 -0.58 -14.30
N ALA A 49 11.53 -1.62 -13.80
CA ALA A 49 10.13 -1.89 -14.12
C ALA A 49 9.20 -0.70 -13.78
N LEU A 50 9.44 0.00 -12.67
CA LEU A 50 8.72 1.21 -12.31
C LEU A 50 9.06 2.37 -13.25
N LEU A 51 10.35 2.62 -13.48
CA LEU A 51 10.81 3.75 -14.28
C LEU A 51 10.56 3.57 -15.79
N GLN A 52 10.29 2.36 -16.28
CA GLN A 52 9.88 2.14 -17.67
C GLN A 52 8.51 2.75 -18.00
N SER A 53 7.62 2.93 -17.01
CA SER A 53 6.38 3.67 -17.22
C SER A 53 6.64 5.19 -17.14
N PRO A 54 6.34 5.97 -18.19
CA PRO A 54 6.49 7.43 -18.14
C PRO A 54 5.69 8.05 -16.99
N MET A 55 4.52 7.49 -16.69
CA MET A 55 3.68 7.97 -15.60
C MET A 55 4.35 7.75 -14.24
N LEU A 56 4.84 6.54 -13.96
CA LEU A 56 5.51 6.23 -12.69
C LEU A 56 6.87 6.92 -12.58
N ARG A 57 7.60 7.05 -13.70
CA ARG A 57 8.83 7.84 -13.78
C ARG A 57 8.57 9.30 -13.41
N ASN A 58 7.46 9.89 -13.85
CA ASN A 58 7.09 11.26 -13.49
C ASN A 58 6.65 11.39 -12.02
N ILE A 59 6.22 10.31 -11.37
CA ILE A 59 5.89 10.30 -9.95
C ILE A 59 7.18 10.15 -9.12
N LEU A 60 7.95 9.09 -9.37
CA LEU A 60 9.11 8.67 -8.57
C LEU A 60 10.40 9.41 -8.91
N GLY A 61 10.55 9.90 -10.14
CA GLY A 61 11.74 10.62 -10.61
C GLY A 61 11.80 12.09 -10.19
N GLN A 62 10.91 12.53 -9.30
CA GLN A 62 10.90 13.90 -8.81
C GLN A 62 12.02 14.11 -7.77
N ILE A 63 12.77 15.20 -7.91
CA ILE A 63 13.86 15.57 -6.98
C ILE A 63 13.33 15.80 -5.55
N ARG A 64 12.12 16.38 -5.44
CA ARG A 64 11.44 16.60 -4.16
C ARG A 64 10.08 15.93 -4.20
N ASN A 65 9.83 15.04 -3.25
CA ASN A 65 8.51 14.49 -3.04
C ASN A 65 7.63 15.51 -2.28
N ARG A 66 6.51 15.93 -2.89
CA ARG A 66 5.53 16.83 -2.27
C ARG A 66 4.44 16.08 -1.49
N VAL A 67 4.38 14.76 -1.62
CA VAL A 67 3.42 13.90 -0.93
C VAL A 67 4.12 13.19 0.22
N SER A 68 3.77 13.57 1.45
CA SER A 68 4.27 12.91 2.66
C SER A 68 3.16 12.06 3.29
N ILE A 69 3.40 10.75 3.36
CA ILE A 69 2.49 9.80 4.01
C ILE A 69 2.42 10.04 5.53
N PRO A 70 3.54 10.24 6.26
CA PRO A 70 3.48 10.64 7.67
C PRO A 70 2.63 11.88 7.91
N PHE A 71 2.82 12.94 7.10
CA PHE A 71 1.99 14.14 7.17
C PHE A 71 0.52 13.83 6.92
N THR A 72 0.22 13.01 5.91
CA THR A 72 -1.15 12.63 5.54
C THR A 72 -1.84 11.94 6.71
N MET A 73 -1.18 10.96 7.33
CA MET A 73 -1.74 10.18 8.41
C MET A 73 -1.91 11.02 9.69
N ASP A 74 -0.92 11.85 10.04
CA ASP A 74 -0.93 12.65 11.27
C ASP A 74 -1.91 13.84 11.19
N ASN A 75 -2.15 14.37 9.99
CA ASN A 75 -3.01 15.54 9.79
C ASN A 75 -4.41 15.19 9.25
N ARG A 76 -4.85 13.93 9.42
CA ARG A 76 -6.18 13.43 9.02
C ARG A 76 -6.53 13.80 7.58
N ARG A 77 -5.57 13.66 6.67
CA ARG A 77 -5.77 13.96 5.25
C ARG A 77 -6.38 12.76 4.54
N ILE A 78 -7.12 13.03 3.47
CA ILE A 78 -7.63 12.00 2.57
C ILE A 78 -6.60 11.77 1.47
N PHE A 79 -6.18 10.52 1.30
CA PHE A 79 -5.28 10.09 0.23
C PHE A 79 -5.99 9.09 -0.66
N ILE A 80 -6.02 9.36 -1.97
CA ILE A 80 -6.64 8.49 -2.96
C ILE A 80 -5.58 8.11 -3.98
N ALA A 81 -5.23 6.82 -4.02
CA ALA A 81 -4.36 6.26 -5.04
C ALA A 81 -5.20 5.63 -6.16
N ASN A 82 -5.14 6.20 -7.36
CA ASN A 82 -5.74 5.56 -8.52
C ASN A 82 -4.75 4.56 -9.13
N LEU A 83 -4.96 3.28 -8.84
CA LEU A 83 -4.14 2.15 -9.29
C LEU A 83 -4.79 1.38 -10.47
N SER A 84 -5.53 2.09 -11.33
CA SER A 84 -6.24 1.49 -12.46
C SER A 84 -5.32 0.68 -13.36
N LYS A 85 -5.45 -0.65 -13.32
CA LYS A 85 -4.67 -1.60 -14.13
C LYS A 85 -4.74 -1.29 -15.63
N GLY A 86 -5.89 -0.87 -16.14
CA GLY A 86 -6.06 -0.50 -17.56
C GLY A 86 -5.24 0.71 -18.01
N ARG A 87 -4.81 1.58 -17.09
CA ARG A 87 -3.97 2.75 -17.42
C ARG A 87 -2.49 2.49 -17.15
N MET A 88 -2.18 1.70 -16.12
CA MET A 88 -0.82 1.50 -15.63
C MET A 88 -0.16 0.22 -16.13
N GLY A 89 -0.95 -0.75 -16.58
CA GLY A 89 -0.53 -2.14 -16.70
C GLY A 89 -0.64 -2.86 -15.35
N HIS A 90 -0.89 -4.16 -15.41
CA HIS A 90 -1.12 -5.01 -14.23
C HIS A 90 0.06 -4.96 -13.26
N ASP A 91 1.25 -5.37 -13.70
CA ASP A 91 2.41 -5.56 -12.82
C ASP A 91 2.91 -4.24 -12.23
N LYS A 92 2.84 -3.16 -13.01
CA LYS A 92 3.24 -1.82 -12.57
C LYS A 92 2.27 -1.25 -11.54
N SER A 93 0.98 -1.54 -11.68
CA SER A 93 -0.02 -1.19 -10.69
C SER A 93 0.21 -1.95 -9.38
N ASN A 94 0.41 -3.27 -9.46
CA ASN A 94 0.69 -4.10 -8.29
C ASN A 94 1.95 -3.64 -7.56
N LEU A 95 3.07 -3.45 -8.29
CA LEU A 95 4.33 -3.00 -7.69
C LEU A 95 4.21 -1.61 -7.05
N PHE A 96 3.52 -0.67 -7.70
CA PHE A 96 3.32 0.67 -7.14
C PHE A 96 2.37 0.66 -5.93
N GLY A 97 1.33 -0.18 -5.96
CA GLY A 97 0.42 -0.37 -4.84
C GLY A 97 1.11 -1.00 -3.63
N SER A 98 1.91 -2.05 -3.83
CA SER A 98 2.74 -2.64 -2.77
C SER A 98 3.71 -1.61 -2.18
N LEU A 99 4.34 -0.78 -3.00
CA LEU A 99 5.19 0.31 -2.52
C LEU A 99 4.41 1.30 -1.64
N LEU A 100 3.21 1.71 -2.05
CA LEU A 100 2.37 2.62 -1.25
C LEU A 100 1.99 1.99 0.10
N VAL A 101 1.56 0.73 0.10
CA VAL A 101 1.22 0.00 1.33
C VAL A 101 2.43 -0.06 2.27
N SER A 102 3.60 -0.43 1.77
CA SER A 102 4.84 -0.43 2.57
C SER A 102 5.18 0.96 3.13
N GLN A 103 4.91 2.03 2.39
CA GLN A 103 5.13 3.38 2.90
C GLN A 103 4.14 3.76 4.01
N PHE A 104 2.87 3.35 3.92
CA PHE A 104 1.91 3.50 5.02
C PHE A 104 2.31 2.67 6.25
N GLN A 105 2.81 1.46 6.05
CA GLN A 105 3.36 0.63 7.12
C GLN A 105 4.51 1.33 7.84
N LEU A 106 5.53 1.76 7.09
CA LEU A 106 6.70 2.43 7.66
C LEU A 106 6.31 3.73 8.38
N ALA A 107 5.39 4.51 7.81
CA ALA A 107 4.88 5.72 8.45
C ALA A 107 4.10 5.43 9.73
N ALA A 108 3.34 4.33 9.79
CA ALA A 108 2.68 3.89 11.00
C ALA A 108 3.69 3.45 12.07
N MET A 109 4.67 2.61 11.70
CA MET A 109 5.71 2.14 12.61
C MET A 109 6.57 3.28 13.18
N ALA A 110 6.85 4.32 12.38
CA ALA A 110 7.59 5.50 12.84
C ALA A 110 6.89 6.25 14.00
N ARG A 111 5.59 6.03 14.21
CA ARG A 111 4.83 6.57 15.35
C ARG A 111 5.11 5.83 16.66
N SER A 112 5.93 4.79 16.66
CA SER A 112 6.39 4.09 17.88
C SER A 112 6.98 5.06 18.92
N SER A 113 7.62 6.14 18.45
CA SER A 113 8.18 7.22 19.26
C SER A 113 7.15 8.08 20.00
N ARG A 114 5.87 7.99 19.66
CA ARG A 114 4.79 8.76 20.31
C ARG A 114 3.97 7.87 21.25
N PRO A 115 3.46 8.40 22.38
CA PRO A 115 2.45 7.72 23.19
C PRO A 115 1.23 7.26 22.36
N GLU A 116 0.63 6.12 22.70
CA GLU A 116 -0.44 5.50 21.90
C GLU A 116 -1.74 6.33 21.81
N ASP A 117 -2.01 7.11 22.86
CA ASP A 117 -3.12 8.05 22.98
C ASP A 117 -2.94 9.31 22.11
N GLU A 118 -1.70 9.71 21.85
CA GLU A 118 -1.39 10.82 20.93
C GLU A 118 -1.41 10.41 19.45
N ARG A 119 -1.42 9.10 19.15
CA ARG A 119 -1.42 8.59 17.77
C ARG A 119 -2.80 8.82 17.13
N VAL A 120 -2.81 9.61 16.06
CA VAL A 120 -4.03 9.87 15.28
C VAL A 120 -4.45 8.61 14.50
N PRO A 121 -5.68 8.11 14.71
CA PRO A 121 -6.22 6.99 13.94
C PRO A 121 -6.23 7.29 12.44
N PHE A 122 -5.80 6.31 11.65
CA PHE A 122 -5.82 6.39 10.20
C PHE A 122 -6.41 5.11 9.60
N LEU A 123 -7.36 5.25 8.68
CA LEU A 123 -8.00 4.15 7.98
C LEU A 123 -7.37 3.98 6.60
N LEU A 124 -6.77 2.82 6.33
CA LEU A 124 -6.29 2.43 5.02
C LEU A 124 -7.22 1.38 4.42
N VAL A 125 -7.95 1.79 3.38
CA VAL A 125 -8.82 0.89 2.60
C VAL A 125 -8.04 0.42 1.38
N VAL A 126 -7.89 -0.89 1.23
CA VAL A 126 -7.17 -1.52 0.12
C VAL A 126 -8.13 -2.40 -0.66
N ASP A 127 -8.52 -1.91 -1.83
CA ASP A 127 -9.36 -2.68 -2.74
C ASP A 127 -8.53 -3.68 -3.56
N GLU A 128 -9.09 -4.86 -3.81
CA GLU A 128 -8.40 -5.98 -4.43
C GLU A 128 -7.02 -6.25 -3.79
N PHE A 129 -6.98 -6.31 -2.46
CA PHE A 129 -5.74 -6.28 -1.67
C PHE A 129 -4.79 -7.43 -1.99
N GLN A 130 -5.28 -8.56 -2.48
CA GLN A 130 -4.47 -9.71 -2.91
C GLN A 130 -3.43 -9.33 -3.97
N ASN A 131 -3.67 -8.27 -4.76
CA ASN A 131 -2.71 -7.76 -5.73
C ASN A 131 -1.49 -7.07 -5.09
N PHE A 132 -1.61 -6.67 -3.83
CA PHE A 132 -0.60 -5.91 -3.08
C PHE A 132 -0.10 -6.67 -1.84
N ALA A 133 -0.71 -7.83 -1.55
CA ALA A 133 -0.44 -8.64 -0.37
C ALA A 133 0.93 -9.31 -0.50
N THR A 134 1.91 -8.72 0.18
CA THR A 134 3.26 -9.26 0.34
C THR A 134 3.41 -9.84 1.75
N GLU A 135 4.51 -10.53 2.05
CA GLU A 135 4.79 -10.96 3.43
C GLU A 135 4.86 -9.78 4.41
N ALA A 136 5.31 -8.60 3.98
CA ALA A 136 5.24 -7.40 4.83
C ALA A 136 3.80 -7.04 5.24
N PHE A 137 2.81 -7.47 4.45
CA PHE A 137 1.38 -7.30 4.73
C PHE A 137 0.92 -8.16 5.91
N THR A 138 1.55 -9.30 6.19
CA THR A 138 1.18 -10.12 7.36
C THR A 138 1.66 -9.45 8.64
N SER A 139 2.86 -8.87 8.65
CA SER A 139 3.40 -8.10 9.79
C SER A 139 2.53 -6.88 10.10
N ILE A 140 2.10 -6.13 9.09
CA ILE A 140 1.21 -4.98 9.32
C ILE A 140 -0.14 -5.43 9.88
N LEU A 141 -0.72 -6.55 9.43
CA LEU A 141 -1.99 -7.05 9.96
C LEU A 141 -1.91 -7.40 11.46
N ALA A 142 -0.79 -7.97 11.90
CA ALA A 142 -0.56 -8.32 13.30
C ALA A 142 -0.25 -7.10 14.19
N GLU A 143 0.43 -6.08 13.67
CA GLU A 143 0.98 -4.99 14.48
C GLU A 143 0.27 -3.63 14.32
N ALA A 144 -0.48 -3.41 13.25
CA ALA A 144 -1.03 -2.10 12.89
C ALA A 144 -1.90 -1.47 13.97
N ARG A 145 -2.59 -2.30 14.78
CA ARG A 145 -3.42 -1.84 15.90
C ARG A 145 -2.64 -0.94 16.87
N LYS A 146 -1.41 -1.34 17.22
CA LYS A 146 -0.52 -0.55 18.12
C LYS A 146 -0.25 0.83 17.53
N TYR A 147 -0.15 0.95 16.21
CA TYR A 147 0.18 2.19 15.51
C TYR A 147 -1.04 3.04 15.12
N ARG A 148 -2.24 2.70 15.62
CA ARG A 148 -3.53 3.32 15.26
C ARG A 148 -3.75 3.34 13.74
N LEU A 149 -3.27 2.32 13.04
CA LEU A 149 -3.56 2.09 11.63
C LEU A 149 -4.64 1.01 11.52
N THR A 150 -5.82 1.38 11.01
CA THR A 150 -6.91 0.45 10.75
C THR A 150 -6.89 0.05 9.30
N LEU A 151 -7.03 -1.24 9.02
CA LEU A 151 -7.06 -1.79 7.66
C LEU A 151 -8.50 -2.21 7.32
N THR A 152 -8.93 -1.88 6.10
CA THR A 152 -10.11 -2.49 5.48
C THR A 152 -9.68 -3.09 4.16
N LEU A 153 -9.82 -4.39 4.04
CA LEU A 153 -9.35 -5.16 2.90
C LEU A 153 -10.54 -5.74 2.15
N SER A 154 -10.60 -5.54 0.84
CA SER A 154 -11.55 -6.23 -0.04
C SER A 154 -10.83 -7.11 -1.05
N HIS A 155 -11.38 -8.29 -1.28
CA HIS A 155 -10.94 -9.26 -2.29
C HIS A 155 -12.16 -10.05 -2.77
N GLN A 156 -12.05 -10.67 -3.95
CA GLN A 156 -13.15 -11.40 -4.57
C GLN A 156 -13.15 -12.89 -4.24
N TYR A 157 -11.96 -13.50 -4.16
CA TYR A 157 -11.79 -14.95 -3.97
C TYR A 157 -10.73 -15.22 -2.92
N ILE A 158 -11.01 -16.16 -2.01
CA ILE A 158 -10.08 -16.51 -0.92
C ILE A 158 -8.88 -17.29 -1.47
N ASP A 159 -9.08 -18.05 -2.55
CA ASP A 159 -8.04 -18.86 -3.21
C ASP A 159 -6.90 -18.04 -3.84
N GLN A 160 -7.11 -16.74 -4.06
CA GLN A 160 -6.07 -15.82 -4.52
C GLN A 160 -5.04 -15.48 -3.44
N LEU A 161 -5.33 -15.80 -2.18
CA LEU A 161 -4.42 -15.58 -1.06
C LEU A 161 -3.53 -16.80 -0.86
N THR A 162 -2.24 -16.56 -0.64
CA THR A 162 -1.35 -17.61 -0.16
C THR A 162 -1.82 -18.11 1.21
N PRO A 163 -1.56 -19.38 1.59
CA PRO A 163 -1.95 -19.90 2.90
C PRO A 163 -1.48 -19.04 4.07
N SER A 164 -0.27 -18.47 4.00
CA SER A 164 0.28 -17.60 5.04
C SER A 164 -0.49 -16.28 5.17
N ILE A 165 -0.82 -15.63 4.06
CA ILE A 165 -1.61 -14.39 4.05
C ILE A 165 -3.03 -14.66 4.52
N ARG A 166 -3.65 -15.75 4.05
CA ARG A 166 -4.99 -16.15 4.46
C ARG A 166 -5.09 -16.32 5.97
N SER A 167 -4.16 -17.07 6.58
CA SER A 167 -4.10 -17.26 8.03
C SER A 167 -3.85 -15.94 8.77
N ALA A 168 -2.98 -15.08 8.24
CA ALA A 168 -2.73 -13.77 8.84
C ALA A 168 -3.96 -12.85 8.79
N VAL A 169 -4.74 -12.89 7.70
CA VAL A 169 -5.99 -12.11 7.58
C VAL A 169 -7.01 -12.63 8.59
N PHE A 170 -7.42 -13.89 8.50
CA PHE A 170 -8.48 -14.42 9.37
C PHE A 170 -8.09 -14.42 10.85
N GLY A 171 -6.81 -14.59 11.19
CA GLY A 171 -6.33 -14.52 12.58
C GLY A 171 -6.30 -13.12 13.19
N ASN A 172 -6.32 -12.04 12.39
CA ASN A 172 -6.17 -10.67 12.89
C ASN A 172 -7.36 -9.74 12.59
N VAL A 173 -8.31 -10.16 11.75
CA VAL A 173 -9.50 -9.33 11.45
C VAL A 173 -10.57 -9.52 12.53
N GLY A 174 -10.92 -8.43 13.22
CA GLY A 174 -12.03 -8.42 14.17
C GLY A 174 -13.41 -8.31 13.52
N ASN A 175 -13.47 -7.78 12.31
CA ASN A 175 -14.71 -7.59 11.55
C ASN A 175 -14.61 -8.30 10.22
N LEU A 176 -15.59 -9.15 9.92
CA LEU A 176 -15.72 -9.88 8.67
C LEU A 176 -17.07 -9.57 8.03
N ILE A 177 -17.03 -9.09 6.80
CA ILE A 177 -18.23 -8.76 6.01
C ILE A 177 -18.15 -9.58 4.72
N ALA A 178 -19.07 -10.51 4.55
CA ALA A 178 -19.17 -11.38 3.39
C ALA A 178 -20.34 -10.94 2.51
N PHE A 179 -20.06 -10.68 1.24
CA PHE A 179 -21.08 -10.54 0.21
C PHE A 179 -21.39 -11.91 -0.40
N ARG A 180 -22.19 -11.94 -1.48
CA ARG A 180 -22.41 -13.16 -2.23
C ARG A 180 -21.10 -13.73 -2.76
N VAL A 181 -20.82 -14.99 -2.43
CA VAL A 181 -19.62 -15.74 -2.85
C VAL A 181 -19.98 -17.09 -3.48
N GLY A 182 -19.00 -17.77 -4.07
CA GLY A 182 -19.16 -19.14 -4.56
C GLY A 182 -19.14 -20.18 -3.44
N HIS A 183 -19.51 -21.43 -3.76
CA HIS A 183 -19.60 -22.54 -2.79
C HIS A 183 -18.29 -22.82 -2.04
N THR A 184 -17.16 -22.77 -2.75
CA THR A 184 -15.82 -23.03 -2.16
C THR A 184 -15.50 -22.01 -1.07
N ASP A 185 -15.68 -20.72 -1.35
CA ASP A 185 -15.44 -19.65 -0.39
C ASP A 185 -16.48 -19.64 0.73
N ALA A 186 -17.74 -20.01 0.43
CA ALA A 186 -18.80 -20.11 1.42
C ALA A 186 -18.50 -21.14 2.51
N ALA A 187 -17.86 -22.27 2.17
CA ALA A 187 -17.45 -23.27 3.15
C ALA A 187 -16.40 -22.73 4.13
N ILE A 188 -15.42 -21.98 3.61
CA ILE A 188 -14.39 -21.33 4.43
C ILE A 188 -15.05 -20.27 5.34
N LEU A 189 -15.88 -19.40 4.76
CA LEU A 189 -16.55 -18.35 5.50
C LEU A 189 -17.51 -18.89 6.56
N ALA A 190 -18.25 -19.97 6.30
CA ALA A 190 -19.10 -20.60 7.32
C ALA A 190 -18.29 -20.97 8.57
N SER A 191 -17.09 -21.54 8.40
CA SER A 191 -16.18 -21.83 9.51
C SER A 191 -15.71 -20.56 10.23
N GLU A 192 -15.29 -19.53 9.49
CA GLU A 192 -14.82 -18.24 10.07
C GLU A 192 -15.94 -17.48 10.81
N PHE A 193 -17.19 -17.67 10.38
CA PHE A 193 -18.40 -17.20 11.06
C PHE A 193 -18.82 -18.10 12.23
N GLY A 194 -18.00 -19.08 12.63
CA GLY A 194 -18.27 -19.96 13.78
C GLY A 194 -19.34 -21.02 13.51
N ASN A 195 -19.63 -21.32 12.24
CA ASN A 195 -20.71 -22.19 11.79
C ASN A 195 -22.13 -21.76 12.20
N GLU A 196 -22.31 -20.50 12.61
CA GLU A 196 -23.64 -19.90 12.87
C GLU A 196 -24.44 -19.73 11.58
N VAL A 197 -23.75 -19.59 10.45
CA VAL A 197 -24.34 -19.37 9.14
C VAL A 197 -24.04 -20.54 8.22
N ARG A 198 -25.09 -21.08 7.61
CA ARG A 198 -25.00 -22.15 6.62
C ARG A 198 -24.33 -21.66 5.33
N THR A 199 -23.69 -22.57 4.62
CA THR A 199 -22.97 -22.28 3.37
C THR A 199 -23.89 -21.73 2.26
N ASP A 200 -25.10 -22.29 2.12
CA ASP A 200 -26.14 -21.85 1.19
C ASP A 200 -26.51 -20.36 1.38
N ALA A 201 -26.56 -19.89 2.63
CA ALA A 201 -26.89 -18.50 2.93
C ALA A 201 -25.89 -17.49 2.33
N PHE A 202 -24.61 -17.85 2.15
CA PHE A 202 -23.62 -16.99 1.49
C PHE A 202 -23.79 -16.98 -0.04
N VAL A 203 -24.12 -18.13 -0.63
CA VAL A 203 -24.29 -18.28 -2.08
C VAL A 203 -25.55 -17.59 -2.58
N ASP A 204 -26.61 -17.64 -1.77
CA ASP A 204 -27.93 -17.10 -2.11
C ASP A 204 -28.11 -15.63 -1.72
N LEU A 205 -27.06 -14.97 -1.22
CA LEU A 205 -27.12 -13.56 -0.84
C LEU A 205 -27.58 -12.69 -2.03
N PRO A 206 -28.68 -11.92 -1.88
CA PRO A 206 -29.10 -11.00 -2.93
C PRO A 206 -28.09 -9.88 -3.13
N ARG A 207 -28.15 -9.23 -4.30
CA ARG A 207 -27.35 -8.02 -4.55
C ARG A 207 -27.61 -6.97 -3.46
N PHE A 208 -26.56 -6.26 -3.05
CA PHE A 208 -26.58 -5.26 -1.99
C PHE A 208 -26.98 -5.81 -0.61
N HIS A 209 -26.76 -7.11 -0.36
CA HIS A 209 -26.82 -7.69 0.97
C HIS A 209 -25.45 -8.27 1.36
N ALA A 210 -25.20 -8.30 2.66
CA ALA A 210 -24.00 -8.89 3.25
C ALA A 210 -24.35 -9.62 4.55
N LEU A 211 -23.55 -10.62 4.89
CA LEU A 211 -23.50 -11.21 6.22
C LEU A 211 -22.31 -10.59 6.95
N ALA A 212 -22.52 -10.15 8.18
CA ALA A 212 -21.50 -9.45 8.95
C ALA A 212 -21.34 -10.08 10.33
N LYS A 213 -20.08 -10.36 10.67
CA LYS A 213 -19.62 -10.69 12.02
C LYS A 213 -18.71 -9.56 12.44
N VAL A 214 -19.12 -8.79 13.44
CA VAL A 214 -18.41 -7.59 13.88
C VAL A 214 -18.09 -7.70 15.36
N GLN A 215 -17.12 -6.91 15.79
CA GLN A 215 -16.78 -6.72 17.19
C GLN A 215 -17.19 -5.34 17.66
N GLU A 216 -17.82 -5.28 18.83
CA GLU A 216 -18.10 -4.05 19.56
C GLU A 216 -17.38 -4.14 20.90
N ASN A 217 -16.58 -3.14 21.26
CA ASN A 217 -15.77 -3.14 22.48
C ASN A 217 -14.85 -4.36 22.68
N ASN A 218 -14.39 -4.98 21.57
CA ASN A 218 -13.64 -6.26 21.52
C ASN A 218 -14.47 -7.51 21.87
N GLU A 219 -15.78 -7.40 21.95
CA GLU A 219 -16.68 -8.54 22.13
C GLU A 219 -17.31 -8.93 20.78
N PRO A 220 -17.29 -10.21 20.40
CA PRO A 220 -17.99 -10.70 19.22
C PRO A 220 -19.49 -10.43 19.32
N GLN A 221 -20.06 -9.82 18.30
CA GLN A 221 -21.50 -9.66 18.16
C GLN A 221 -22.11 -10.84 17.40
N ALA A 222 -23.40 -11.10 17.64
CA ALA A 222 -24.14 -12.10 16.87
C ALA A 222 -24.11 -11.76 15.38
N THR A 223 -23.95 -12.78 14.54
CA THR A 223 -23.93 -12.59 13.09
C THR A 223 -25.27 -12.02 12.61
N PHE A 224 -25.24 -11.03 11.72
CA PHE A 224 -26.45 -10.44 11.14
C PHE A 224 -26.35 -10.26 9.63
N LYS A 225 -27.53 -10.23 8.98
CA LYS A 225 -27.66 -9.90 7.56
C LYS A 225 -27.96 -8.41 7.42
N ALA A 226 -27.10 -7.71 6.69
CA ALA A 226 -27.25 -6.30 6.39
C ALA A 226 -27.72 -6.08 4.95
N ARG A 227 -28.54 -5.04 4.74
CA ARG A 227 -28.87 -4.49 3.41
C ARG A 227 -28.13 -3.17 3.24
N LEU A 228 -27.35 -3.05 2.17
CA LEU A 228 -26.55 -1.87 1.90
C LEU A 228 -27.42 -0.73 1.38
N ALA A 229 -27.14 0.47 1.86
CA ALA A 229 -27.68 1.69 1.28
C ALA A 229 -27.08 1.93 -0.11
N SER A 230 -27.82 2.64 -0.98
CA SER A 230 -27.26 3.12 -2.23
C SER A 230 -26.08 4.06 -1.96
N PRO A 231 -25.04 4.06 -2.82
CA PRO A 231 -23.94 5.00 -2.68
C PRO A 231 -24.46 6.43 -2.58
N PRO A 232 -23.88 7.27 -1.69
CA PRO A 232 -24.31 8.65 -1.56
C PRO A 232 -24.15 9.37 -2.90
N LYS A 233 -25.14 10.20 -3.26
CA LYS A 233 -25.01 11.05 -4.45
C LYS A 233 -23.85 12.04 -4.24
N PRO A 234 -23.06 12.35 -5.28
CA PRO A 234 -22.02 13.37 -5.18
C PRO A 234 -22.63 14.70 -4.71
N CYS A 235 -22.24 15.15 -3.52
CA CYS A 235 -22.77 16.39 -2.93
C CYS A 235 -21.98 17.63 -3.35
N ASN A 236 -20.78 17.46 -3.93
CA ASN A 236 -19.91 18.58 -4.26
C ASN A 236 -20.15 19.09 -5.68
N THR A 237 -20.52 20.37 -5.78
CA THR A 237 -20.80 21.04 -7.06
C THR A 237 -19.55 21.57 -7.76
N ARG A 238 -18.36 21.51 -7.14
CA ARG A 238 -17.10 22.10 -7.65
C ARG A 238 -15.87 21.18 -7.50
N PRO A 239 -15.89 19.94 -8.02
CA PRO A 239 -14.77 19.00 -7.91
C PRO A 239 -13.46 19.56 -8.50
N HIS A 240 -13.54 20.33 -9.59
CA HIS A 240 -12.37 20.94 -10.22
C HIS A 240 -11.58 21.88 -9.31
N ARG A 241 -12.26 22.62 -8.41
CA ARG A 241 -11.58 23.52 -7.46
C ARG A 241 -10.80 22.75 -6.40
N ILE A 242 -11.35 21.64 -5.92
CA ILE A 242 -10.66 20.76 -4.96
C ILE A 242 -9.42 20.17 -5.61
N ILE A 243 -9.56 19.66 -6.84
CA ILE A 243 -8.44 19.10 -7.60
C ILE A 243 -7.35 20.15 -7.84
N ALA A 244 -7.73 21.37 -8.25
CA ALA A 244 -6.78 22.47 -8.48
C ALA A 244 -5.99 22.81 -7.21
N ARG A 245 -6.69 23.05 -6.08
CA ARG A 245 -6.06 23.36 -4.79
C ARG A 245 -5.16 22.23 -4.28
N SER A 246 -5.56 20.97 -4.50
CA SER A 246 -4.73 19.81 -4.17
C SER A 246 -3.45 19.79 -5.01
N ARG A 247 -3.54 20.08 -6.32
CA ARG A 247 -2.39 20.09 -7.22
C ARG A 247 -1.40 21.21 -6.90
N GLU A 248 -1.89 22.40 -6.53
CA GLU A 248 -1.03 23.52 -6.10
C GLU A 248 -0.13 23.13 -4.92
N ARG A 249 -0.67 22.39 -3.95
CA ARG A 249 0.03 22.02 -2.71
C ARG A 249 0.89 20.77 -2.85
N PHE A 250 0.35 19.73 -3.49
CA PHE A 250 0.90 18.37 -3.43
C PHE A 250 1.40 17.83 -4.77
N ALA A 251 1.30 18.60 -5.86
CA ALA A 251 1.76 18.16 -7.17
C ALA A 251 2.84 19.09 -7.74
N THR A 252 3.57 18.55 -8.72
CA THR A 252 4.48 19.28 -9.59
C THR A 252 3.96 19.13 -11.02
N SER A 253 4.07 20.19 -11.83
CA SER A 253 3.68 20.11 -13.25
C SER A 253 4.47 19.01 -13.96
N ARG A 254 3.77 18.17 -14.73
CA ARG A 254 4.36 17.08 -15.50
C ARG A 254 5.49 17.57 -16.42
N ALA A 255 5.24 18.65 -17.17
CA ALA A 255 6.24 19.22 -18.08
C ALA A 255 7.52 19.64 -17.34
N HIS A 256 7.37 20.22 -16.14
CA HIS A 256 8.51 20.59 -15.31
C HIS A 256 9.34 19.38 -14.84
N VAL A 257 8.67 18.28 -14.48
CA VAL A 257 9.34 17.03 -14.11
C VAL A 257 10.07 16.42 -15.30
N GLU A 258 9.42 16.33 -16.46
CA GLU A 258 9.99 15.77 -17.68
C GLU A 258 11.22 16.57 -18.16
N THR A 259 11.16 17.91 -18.17
CA THR A 259 12.32 18.75 -18.47
C THR A 259 13.49 18.50 -17.53
N ARG A 260 13.24 18.34 -16.22
CA ARG A 260 14.30 18.05 -15.24
C ARG A 260 14.94 16.69 -15.48
N ILE A 261 14.13 15.67 -15.75
CA ILE A 261 14.62 14.32 -16.05
C ILE A 261 15.48 14.33 -17.32
N GLN A 262 15.02 15.01 -18.38
CA GLN A 262 15.78 15.13 -19.63
C GLN A 262 17.13 15.83 -19.41
N ARG A 263 17.15 16.96 -18.70
CA ARG A 263 18.40 17.66 -18.36
C ARG A 263 19.37 16.78 -17.57
N TRP A 264 18.86 15.92 -16.68
CA TRP A 264 19.71 15.00 -15.94
C TRP A 264 20.29 13.90 -16.84
N LEU A 265 19.49 13.34 -17.75
CA LEU A 265 19.94 12.33 -18.71
C LEU A 265 20.97 12.88 -19.71
N GLN A 266 20.88 14.15 -20.10
CA GLN A 266 21.82 14.83 -21.01
C GLN A 266 23.14 15.25 -20.36
N ARG A 267 23.21 15.27 -19.02
CA ARG A 267 24.42 15.61 -18.25
C ARG A 267 25.33 14.39 -17.99
N ARG A 268 24.92 13.21 -18.44
CA ARG A 268 25.67 11.96 -18.36
C ARG A 268 26.41 11.68 -19.66
#